data_AF-A0A396ZYL1-F1
#
_entry.id   AF-A0A396ZYL1-F1
#
_cell.length_a   1.000
_cell.length_b   1.000
_cell.length_c   1.000
_cell.angle_alpha   90.00
_cell.angle_beta   90.00
_cell.angle_gamma   90.00
#
_symmetry.space_group_name_H-M   'P 1'
#
loop_
_entity.id
_entity.type
_entity.pdbx_description
1 polymer ?
#
loop_
_entity_poly.entity_id
_entity_poly.type
_entity_poly.pdbx_seq_one_letter_code
_entity_poly.pdbx_strand_id
1 'polypeptide(L)' 'MVEVFVSLSVLAAAAMAGSVTELPESVTKLIDYSINPCEDFYQYACGAWYKNAVIPRTNPTTIR' A
#
# COMPACT_ATOMS: atom_id res chain seq x y z
N MET A 1 21.63 7.27 42.12
CA MET A 1 20.42 6.42 42.18
C MET A 1 19.27 6.94 41.31
N VAL A 2 19.26 8.22 40.91
CA VAL A 2 18.22 8.84 40.04
C VAL A 2 18.44 8.67 38.52
N GLU A 3 19.67 8.38 38.08
CA GLU A 3 20.03 8.28 36.65
C GLU A 3 19.47 7.04 35.92
N VAL A 4 19.12 5.98 36.66
CA VAL A 4 18.67 4.69 36.07
C VAL A 4 17.18 4.72 35.72
N PHE A 5 16.40 5.61 36.33
CA PHE A 5 14.95 5.68 36.13
C PHE A 5 14.54 6.50 34.89
N VAL A 6 15.39 7.41 34.42
CA VAL A 6 15.12 8.25 33.24
C VAL A 6 15.28 7.46 31.93
N SER A 7 16.05 6.39 31.94
CA SER A 7 16.38 5.61 30.74
C SER A 7 15.35 4.52 30.40
N LEU A 8 14.47 4.13 31.32
CA LEU A 8 13.49 3.05 31.09
C LEU A 8 12.17 3.53 30.45
N SER A 9 11.92 4.83 30.40
CA SER A 9 10.62 5.39 30.00
C SER A 9 10.45 5.67 28.50
N VAL A 10 11.52 5.65 27.69
CA VAL A 10 11.44 6.06 26.27
C VAL A 10 11.17 4.89 25.31
N LEU A 11 11.35 3.63 25.74
CA LEU A 11 11.27 2.49 24.82
C LEU A 11 9.83 2.00 24.52
N ALA A 12 8.82 2.49 25.23
CA ALA A 12 7.44 1.99 25.13
C ALA A 12 6.53 2.77 24.16
N ALA A 13 6.97 3.91 23.61
CA ALA A 13 6.09 4.79 22.82
C ALA A 13 5.98 4.46 21.31
N ALA A 14 6.85 3.60 20.76
CA ALA A 14 6.88 3.30 19.32
C ALA A 14 5.91 2.19 18.88
N ALA A 15 5.29 1.45 19.80
CA ALA A 15 4.50 0.25 19.49
C ALA A 15 3.03 0.53 19.08
N MET A 16 2.62 1.80 18.99
CA MET A 16 1.21 2.16 18.69
C MET A 16 0.96 2.52 17.22
N ALA A 17 1.94 2.32 16.32
CA ALA A 17 1.68 2.38 14.88
C ALA A 17 0.91 1.11 14.47
N GLY A 18 -0.43 1.20 14.46
CA GLY A 18 -1.29 0.15 13.93
C GLY A 18 -0.86 -0.21 12.51
N SER A 19 -0.30 -1.40 12.34
CA SER A 19 0.08 -1.91 11.02
C SER A 19 -1.19 -2.39 10.32
N VAL A 20 -1.49 -1.82 9.15
CA VAL A 20 -2.48 -2.40 8.24
C VAL A 20 -1.84 -3.63 7.60
N THR A 21 -2.08 -4.79 8.19
CA THR A 21 -1.50 -6.06 7.74
C THR A 21 -2.20 -6.62 6.49
N GLU A 22 -3.41 -6.13 6.18
CA GLU A 22 -4.17 -6.55 5.01
C GLU A 22 -4.75 -5.36 4.25
N LEU A 23 -4.59 -5.41 2.93
CA LEU A 23 -5.27 -4.50 2.02
C LEU A 23 -6.73 -4.93 1.87
N PRO A 24 -7.67 -3.99 1.69
CA PRO A 24 -9.06 -4.34 1.43
C PRO A 24 -9.20 -5.16 0.14
N GLU A 25 -10.20 -6.04 0.09
CA GLU A 25 -10.45 -6.93 -1.05
C GLU A 25 -10.62 -6.17 -2.39
N SER A 26 -11.13 -4.94 -2.33
CA SER A 26 -11.27 -4.07 -3.49
C SER A 26 -9.93 -3.70 -4.14
N VAL A 27 -8.84 -3.70 -3.38
CA VAL A 27 -7.48 -3.39 -3.86
C VAL A 27 -6.77 -4.67 -4.27
N THR A 28 -6.86 -5.74 -3.48
CA THR A 28 -6.15 -7.01 -3.78
C THR A 28 -6.61 -7.63 -5.10
N LYS A 29 -7.87 -7.43 -5.50
CA LYS A 29 -8.39 -7.88 -6.82
C LYS A 29 -7.78 -7.15 -8.03
N LEU A 30 -7.12 -6.01 -7.83
CA LEU A 30 -6.55 -5.21 -8.91
C LEU A 30 -5.05 -5.51 -9.15
N ILE A 31 -4.41 -6.17 -8.17
CA ILE A 31 -2.99 -6.50 -8.16
C ILE A 31 -2.73 -7.76 -8.99
N ASP A 32 -1.68 -7.73 -9.81
CA ASP A 32 -1.14 -8.89 -10.51
C ASP A 32 0.10 -9.43 -9.77
N TYR A 33 -0.13 -10.41 -8.89
CA TYR A 33 0.92 -11.05 -8.07
C TYR A 33 1.95 -11.87 -8.88
N SER A 34 1.77 -12.02 -10.19
CA SER A 34 2.76 -12.68 -11.06
C SER A 34 3.93 -11.76 -11.43
N ILE A 35 3.80 -10.45 -11.21
CA ILE A 35 4.80 -9.44 -11.56
C ILE A 35 5.67 -9.13 -10.35
N ASN A 36 6.99 -9.05 -10.53
CA ASN A 36 7.88 -8.58 -9.49
C ASN A 36 7.73 -7.05 -9.32
N PRO A 37 7.32 -6.54 -8.14
CA PRO A 37 7.14 -5.10 -7.92
C PRO A 37 8.43 -4.29 -8.04
N CYS A 38 9.60 -4.91 -7.85
CA CYS A 38 10.89 -4.23 -8.02
C CYS A 38 11.27 -4.01 -9.49
N GLU A 39 10.66 -4.78 -10.41
CA GLU A 39 10.93 -4.70 -11.84
C GLU A 39 9.90 -3.82 -12.55
N ASP A 40 8.60 -4.04 -12.27
CA ASP A 40 7.50 -3.24 -12.82
C ASP A 40 6.37 -3.11 -11.80
N PHE A 41 6.46 -2.06 -10.97
CA PHE A 41 5.46 -1.79 -9.96
C PHE A 41 4.10 -1.44 -10.54
N TYR A 42 4.04 -0.84 -11.74
CA TYR A 42 2.77 -0.47 -12.35
C TYR A 42 1.99 -1.73 -12.75
N GLN A 43 2.66 -2.66 -13.42
CA GLN A 43 2.06 -3.94 -13.80
C GLN A 43 1.74 -4.80 -12.58
N TYR A 44 2.55 -4.78 -11.53
CA TYR A 44 2.20 -5.42 -10.27
C TYR A 44 0.94 -4.82 -9.65
N ALA A 45 0.88 -3.51 -9.45
CA ALA A 45 -0.21 -2.87 -8.72
C ALA A 45 -1.54 -2.86 -9.50
N CYS A 46 -1.48 -2.75 -10.83
CA CYS A 46 -2.64 -2.48 -11.68
C CYS A 46 -2.87 -3.54 -12.76
N GLY A 47 -1.99 -4.53 -12.92
CA GLY A 47 -2.01 -5.43 -14.06
C GLY A 47 -3.30 -6.24 -14.19
N ALA A 48 -3.92 -6.63 -13.07
CA ALA A 48 -5.20 -7.34 -13.11
C ALA A 48 -6.35 -6.42 -13.51
N TRP A 49 -6.35 -5.16 -13.04
CA TRP A 49 -7.29 -4.14 -13.52
C TRP A 49 -7.12 -3.87 -15.01
N TYR A 50 -5.87 -3.66 -15.46
CA TYR A 50 -5.54 -3.30 -16.84
C TYR A 50 -6.07 -4.33 -17.84
N LYS A 51 -6.04 -5.62 -17.49
CA LYS A 51 -6.57 -6.72 -18.32
C LYS A 51 -8.10 -6.68 -18.49
N ASN A 52 -8.83 -6.08 -17.54
CA ASN A 52 -10.28 -6.13 -17.47
C ASN A 52 -10.96 -4.76 -17.64
N ALA A 53 -10.19 -3.68 -17.62
CA ALA A 53 -10.70 -2.32 -17.68
C ALA A 53 -11.33 -2.00 -19.04
N VAL A 54 -12.56 -1.51 -19.02
CA VAL A 54 -13.24 -0.97 -20.21
C VAL A 54 -13.21 0.55 -20.14
N ILE A 55 -12.54 1.19 -21.09
CA ILE A 55 -12.48 2.65 -21.18
C ILE A 55 -13.75 3.16 -21.89
N PRO A 56 -14.62 3.94 -21.19
CA PRO A 56 -15.82 4.48 -21.81
C PRO A 56 -15.48 5.51 -22.89
N ARG A 57 -16.16 5.46 -24.04
CA ARG A 57 -15.92 6.41 -25.14
C ARG A 57 -16.36 7.86 -24.83
N THR A 58 -17.16 8.06 -23.79
CA THR A 58 -17.80 9.35 -23.47
C THR A 58 -16.96 10.26 -22.60
N ASN A 59 -15.77 9.83 -22.17
CA ASN A 59 -14.89 10.68 -21.38
C ASN A 59 -13.43 10.53 -21.85
N PRO A 60 -13.07 11.12 -23.01
CA PRO A 60 -11.74 10.94 -23.58
C PRO A 60 -10.66 11.63 -22.76
N THR A 61 -11.00 12.68 -22.02
CA THR A 61 -10.01 13.61 -21.45
C THR A 61 -10.68 14.54 -20.44
N THR A 62 -10.69 14.18 -19.15
CA THR A 62 -10.31 15.19 -18.15
C THR A 62 -8.79 15.23 -18.13
N ILE A 63 -8.21 15.76 -19.23
CA ILE A 63 -6.85 16.31 -19.19
C ILE A 63 -6.98 17.54 -18.30
N ARG A 64 -6.46 17.44 -17.09
CA ARG A 64 -6.08 18.60 -16.28
C ARG A 64 -4.61 18.46 -15.95
#